data_AF-A0A7D7MJ58-F1
#
_entry.id   AF-A0A7D7MJ58-F1
#
_cell.length_a   1.000
_cell.length_b   1.000
_cell.length_c   1.000
_cell.angle_alpha   90.00
_cell.angle_beta   90.00
_cell.angle_gamma   90.00
#
_symmetry.space_group_name_H-M   'P 1'
#
loop_
_entity.id
_entity.type
_entity.pdbx_description
1 polymer ?
#
loop_
_entity_poly.entity_id
_entity_poly.type
_entity_poly.pdbx_seq_one_letter_code
_entity_poly.pdbx_strand_id
1 'polypeptide(L)' 'MEMGTIKGSSMMVKVVRALMEEGWSFTPNELDIIVRAEHPETGESISFPSFGSLKMWLYEKGLSY' A
#
# COMPACT_ATOMS: atom_id res chain seq x y z
N MET A 1 12.55 -5.65 -2.98
CA MET A 1 11.60 -6.47 -2.20
C MET A 1 11.24 -7.66 -3.08
N GLU A 2 11.68 -8.87 -2.74
CA GLU A 2 11.17 -10.06 -3.45
C GLU A 2 9.65 -10.10 -3.24
N MET A 3 8.90 -10.24 -4.34
CA MET A 3 7.43 -10.17 -4.38
C MET A 3 6.76 -11.39 -3.72
N GLY A 4 7.31 -11.86 -2.61
CA GLY A 4 6.86 -13.00 -1.83
C GLY A 4 5.51 -12.71 -1.19
N THR A 5 4.46 -12.79 -2.02
CA THR A 5 3.06 -12.90 -1.63
C THR A 5 2.56 -11.72 -0.79
N ILE A 6 2.20 -10.60 -1.43
CA ILE A 6 1.29 -9.63 -0.80
C ILE A 6 -0.02 -10.38 -0.49
N LYS A 7 -0.22 -10.74 0.78
CA LYS A 7 -1.38 -11.50 1.26
C LYS A 7 -2.46 -10.52 1.69
N GLY A 8 -3.63 -10.60 1.08
CA GLY A 8 -4.75 -9.72 1.36
C GLY A 8 -6.00 -10.13 0.57
N SER A 9 -7.09 -9.39 0.74
CA SER A 9 -8.26 -9.59 -0.13
C SER A 9 -7.87 -9.30 -1.59
N SER A 10 -8.54 -9.96 -2.53
CA SER A 10 -8.27 -9.79 -3.98
C SER A 10 -8.28 -8.31 -4.41
N MET A 11 -9.19 -7.51 -3.83
CA MET A 11 -9.27 -6.07 -4.07
C MET A 11 -8.04 -5.31 -3.54
N MET A 12 -7.63 -5.55 -2.29
CA MET A 12 -6.46 -4.88 -1.71
C MET A 12 -5.19 -5.18 -2.51
N VAL A 13 -5.00 -6.44 -2.95
CA VAL A 13 -3.83 -6.82 -3.76
C VAL A 13 -3.83 -6.09 -5.09
N LYS A 14 -4.99 -5.90 -5.74
CA LYS A 14 -5.11 -5.15 -6.99
C LYS A 14 -4.78 -3.67 -6.81
N VAL A 15 -5.31 -3.02 -5.78
CA VAL A 15 -5.04 -1.59 -5.53
C VAL A 15 -3.57 -1.36 -5.19
N VAL A 16 -2.98 -2.20 -4.33
CA VAL A 16 -1.54 -2.08 -4.03
C VAL A 16 -0.69 -2.22 -5.30
N ARG A 17 -1.02 -3.17 -6.18
CA ARG A 17 -0.32 -3.32 -7.46
C ARG A 17 -0.47 -2.11 -8.37
N ALA A 18 -1.68 -1.58 -8.52
CA ALA A 18 -1.93 -0.37 -9.32
C ALA A 18 -1.13 0.83 -8.80
N LEU A 19 -1.12 1.03 -7.48
CA LEU A 19 -0.32 2.08 -6.85
C LEU A 19 1.18 1.87 -7.09
N MET A 20 1.68 0.63 -7.04
CA MET A 20 3.08 0.35 -7.36
C MET A 20 3.42 0.66 -8.83
N GLU A 21 2.51 0.37 -9.76
CA GLU A 21 2.66 0.72 -11.18
C GLU A 21 2.67 2.24 -11.39
N GLU A 22 1.94 2.99 -10.56
CA GLU A 22 1.99 4.46 -10.52
C GLU A 22 3.25 5.02 -9.84
N GLY A 23 4.11 4.18 -9.27
CA GLY A 23 5.36 4.60 -8.65
C GLY A 23 5.34 4.65 -7.12
N TRP A 24 4.26 4.19 -6.48
CA TRP A 24 4.22 4.08 -5.02
C TRP A 24 5.14 2.97 -4.50
N SER A 25 5.89 3.31 -3.47
CA SER A 25 6.77 2.42 -2.72
C SER A 25 6.19 2.14 -1.34
N PHE A 26 6.12 0.86 -0.96
CA PHE A 26 5.57 0.41 0.32
C PHE A 26 6.68 -0.09 1.24
N THR A 27 6.66 0.36 2.51
CA THR A 27 7.60 -0.08 3.55
C THR A 27 6.87 -0.95 4.57
N PRO A 28 7.23 -2.24 4.69
CA PRO A 28 6.75 -3.11 5.75
C PRO A 28 7.58 -2.96 7.02
N ASN A 29 7.01 -3.41 8.15
CA ASN A 29 7.73 -3.61 9.42
C ASN A 29 8.23 -5.06 9.55
N GLU A 30 8.77 -5.40 10.74
CA GLU A 30 9.30 -6.74 11.08
C GLU A 30 8.25 -7.87 11.05
N LEU A 31 6.96 -7.54 10.97
CA LEU A 31 5.84 -8.48 10.88
C LEU A 31 5.22 -8.51 9.48
N ASP A 32 5.92 -8.00 8.46
CA ASP A 32 5.44 -7.86 7.07
C ASP A 32 4.17 -6.99 6.92
N ILE A 33 3.89 -6.13 7.89
CA ILE A 33 2.77 -5.19 7.83
C ILE A 33 3.25 -3.90 7.19
N ILE A 34 2.59 -3.48 6.10
CA ILE A 34 2.85 -2.18 5.46
C ILE A 34 2.53 -1.06 6.46
N VAL A 35 3.55 -0.30 6.84
CA VAL A 35 3.46 0.82 7.78
C VAL A 35 3.64 2.17 7.11
N ARG A 36 4.14 2.21 5.88
CA ARG A 36 4.29 3.45 5.11
C ARG A 36 4.14 3.21 3.61
N ALA A 37 3.55 4.18 2.91
CA ALA A 37 3.57 4.30 1.46
C ALA A 37 4.18 5.65 1.08
N GLU A 38 5.00 5.70 0.03
CA GLU A 38 5.63 6.92 -0.48
C GLU A 38 5.59 6.97 -2.00
N HIS A 39 5.33 8.14 -2.57
CA HIS A 39 5.42 8.41 -4.00
C HIS A 39 6.66 9.29 -4.28
N PRO A 40 7.78 8.73 -4.75
CA PRO A 40 9.05 9.44 -4.84
C PRO A 40 9.01 10.70 -5.71
N GLU A 41 8.20 10.69 -6.78
CA GLU A 41 8.11 11.83 -7.71
C GLU A 41 7.34 13.03 -7.15
N THR A 42 6.30 12.81 -6.34
CA THR A 42 5.48 13.87 -5.76
C THR A 42 5.94 14.26 -4.34
N GLY A 43 6.73 13.39 -3.70
CA GLY A 43 7.10 13.52 -2.29
C GLY A 43 5.96 13.19 -1.32
N GLU A 44 4.82 12.66 -1.80
CA GLU A 44 3.71 12.25 -0.95
C GLU A 44 4.15 11.05 -0.11
N SER A 45 3.93 11.11 1.21
CA SER A 45 4.19 9.97 2.08
C SER A 45 3.10 9.83 3.14
N ILE A 46 2.67 8.60 3.35
CA ILE A 46 1.54 8.26 4.21
C ILE A 46 1.99 7.16 5.15
N SER A 47 1.79 7.38 6.44
CA SER A 47 2.07 6.39 7.48
C SER A 47 0.77 5.75 7.95
N PHE A 48 0.81 4.44 8.15
CA PHE A 48 -0.33 3.65 8.60
C PHE A 48 -0.11 3.24 10.07
N PRO A 49 -0.76 3.90 11.04
CA PRO A 49 -0.60 3.57 12.46
C PRO A 49 -1.24 2.22 12.83
N SER A 50 -2.09 1.67 11.96
CA SER A 50 -2.69 0.35 12.13
C SER A 50 -3.01 -0.30 10.78
N PHE A 51 -3.22 -1.61 10.78
CA PHE A 51 -3.70 -2.33 9.60
C PHE A 51 -5.09 -1.84 9.14
N GLY A 52 -5.92 -1.33 10.06
CA GLY A 52 -7.21 -0.70 9.72
C GLY A 52 -7.04 0.57 8.90
N SER A 53 -6.07 1.41 9.26
CA SER A 53 -5.74 2.63 8.53
C SER A 53 -5.24 2.35 7.12
N LEU A 54 -4.40 1.33 6.96
CA LEU A 54 -3.96 0.85 5.65
C LEU A 54 -5.15 0.37 4.80
N LYS A 55 -6.03 -0.45 5.36
CA LYS A 55 -7.23 -0.96 4.67
C LYS A 55 -8.14 0.16 4.18
N MET A 56 -8.41 1.14 5.03
CA MET A 56 -9.28 2.27 4.71
C MET A 56 -8.68 3.09 3.56
N TRP A 57 -7.39 3.43 3.65
CA TRP A 57 -6.71 4.17 2.59
C TRP A 57 -6.69 3.42 1.25
N LEU A 58 -6.42 2.11 1.27
CA LEU A 58 -6.49 1.28 0.05
C LEU A 58 -7.90 1.20 -0.52
N TYR A 59 -8.92 1.22 0.33
CA TYR A 59 -10.32 1.25 -0.12
C TYR A 59 -10.67 2.59 -0.75
N GLU A 60 -10.27 3.71 -0.15
CA GLU A 60 -10.47 5.06 -0.70
C GLU A 60 -9.75 5.23 -2.05
N LYS A 61 -8.50 4.77 -2.16
CA LYS A 61 -7.78 4.74 -3.45
C LYS A 61 -8.50 3.84 -4.45
N GLY A 62 -8.96 2.67 -4.05
CA GLY A 62 -9.71 1.74 -4.90
C GLY A 62 -11.06 2.26 -5.39
N LEU A 63 -11.74 3.13 -4.63
CA LEU A 63 -12.94 3.83 -5.07
C LEU A 63 -12.67 4.97 -6.07
N SER A 64 -11.41 5.42 -6.15
CA SER A 64 -10.98 6.48 -7.06
C SER A 64 -10.57 5.97 -8.44
N TYR A 65 -10.53 4.64 -8.65
CA TYR A 65 -10.33 3.96 -9.94
C TYR A 65 -11.66 3.42 -10.48
#